data_AF-A0A523SQ18-F1
#
_entry.id   AF-A0A523SQ18-F1
#
_cell.length_a   1.000
_cell.length_b   1.000
_cell.length_c   1.000
_cell.angle_alpha   90.00
_cell.angle_beta   90.00
_cell.angle_gamma   90.00
#
_symmetry.space_group_name_H-M   'P 1'
#
loop_
_entity.id
_entity.type
_entity.pdbx_description
1 polymer ?
#
loop_
_entity_poly.entity_id
_entity_poly.type
_entity_poly.pdbx_seq_one_letter_code
_entity_poly.pdbx_strand_id
1 'polypeptide(L)'
;MESRRVAVFEICVGILLIVIGFILWRWSKQILWILIYPPPLAKPLIESLPFLFWGLGALLVVDGVRRKIQDTRMQMHAKQSRLRNSGRGEVAIRKDKLLLFGKFYDVEVYKSEKYAISLDDSKIRIRMPGSGKPRSREYEYLRKWIRGELLKTLTNFLREYERVMKAPIGKFYIKNQKTRWASYSQKRNIHFNIKLAALPKRIIEYIVIHELAHATQPNHNRKFWYIVEKFCPDYKKRKQELKEYSLVIQKSKIWQKMLNMYT
;
A
#
# COMPACT_ATOMS: atom_id res chain seq x y z
N MET A 1 -0.82 7.84 9.43
CA MET A 1 0.23 8.81 9.00
C MET A 1 -0.15 9.50 7.70
N GLU A 2 -0.71 8.78 6.72
CA GLU A 2 -1.22 9.36 5.45
C GLU A 2 -2.20 10.53 5.65
N SER A 3 -3.18 10.39 6.55
CA SER A 3 -4.16 11.45 6.84
C SER A 3 -3.52 12.75 7.36
N ARG A 4 -2.43 12.66 8.13
CA ARG A 4 -1.68 13.85 8.58
C ARG A 4 -0.83 14.44 7.46
N ARG A 5 -0.33 13.64 6.53
CA ARG A 5 0.44 14.13 5.36
C ARG A 5 -0.46 14.83 4.34
N VAL A 6 -1.67 14.31 4.11
CA VAL A 6 -2.68 14.97 3.27
C VAL A 6 -3.15 16.26 3.92
N ALA A 7 -3.41 16.28 5.23
CA ALA A 7 -3.78 17.51 5.94
C ALA A 7 -2.67 18.57 5.91
N VAL A 8 -1.41 18.18 6.14
CA VAL A 8 -0.26 19.11 6.05
C VAL A 8 -0.08 19.62 4.62
N PHE A 9 -0.27 18.78 3.60
CA PHE A 9 -0.20 19.19 2.20
C PHE A 9 -1.30 20.21 1.84
N GLU A 10 -2.55 19.97 2.24
CA GLU A 10 -3.67 20.90 2.03
C GLU A 10 -3.43 22.25 2.74
N ILE A 11 -2.89 22.22 3.97
CA ILE A 11 -2.54 23.44 4.72
C ILE A 11 -1.43 24.21 4.00
N CYS A 12 -0.37 23.55 3.54
CA CYS A 12 0.72 24.19 2.81
C CYS A 12 0.26 24.81 1.48
N VAL A 13 -0.62 24.12 0.75
CA VAL A 13 -1.22 24.65 -0.49
C VAL A 13 -2.11 25.86 -0.21
N GLY A 14 -2.91 25.82 0.86
CA GLY A 14 -3.72 26.96 1.31
C GLY A 14 -2.88 28.19 1.64
N ILE A 15 -1.80 28.02 2.40
CA ILE A 15 -0.87 29.11 2.76
C ILE A 15 -0.21 29.69 1.49
N LEU A 16 0.24 28.84 0.56
CA LEU A 16 0.87 29.27 -0.68
C LEU A 16 -0.09 30.11 -1.54
N LEU A 17 -1.36 29.73 -1.64
CA LEU A 17 -2.38 30.48 -2.36
C LEU A 17 -2.68 31.84 -1.71
N ILE A 18 -2.68 31.91 -0.38
CA ILE A 18 -2.84 33.18 0.36
C ILE A 18 -1.65 34.12 0.12
N VAL A 19 -0.42 33.59 0.13
CA VAL A 19 0.81 34.37 -0.15
C VAL A 19 0.80 34.90 -1.58
N ILE A 20 0.45 34.05 -2.56
CA ILE A 20 0.31 34.47 -3.96
C ILE A 20 -0.79 35.53 -4.11
N GLY A 21 -1.93 35.35 -3.45
CA GLY A 21 -3.02 36.33 -3.43
C GLY A 21 -2.60 37.67 -2.84
N PHE A 22 -1.82 37.67 -1.76
CA PHE A 22 -1.31 38.89 -1.12
C PHE A 22 -0.28 39.61 -2.00
N ILE A 23 0.60 38.86 -2.68
CA ILE A 23 1.52 39.42 -3.68
C ILE A 23 0.70 40.05 -4.81
N LEU A 24 -0.24 39.33 -5.42
CA LEU A 24 -1.07 39.85 -6.50
C LEU A 24 -1.89 41.09 -6.08
N TRP A 25 -2.39 41.13 -4.84
CA TRP A 25 -3.08 42.30 -4.28
C TRP A 25 -2.15 43.50 -4.05
N ARG A 26 -0.93 43.27 -3.56
CA ARG A 26 0.07 44.33 -3.40
C ARG A 26 0.51 44.90 -4.75
N TRP A 27 0.69 44.03 -5.74
CA TRP A 27 1.02 44.42 -7.11
C TRP A 27 -0.13 45.16 -7.79
N SER A 28 -1.39 44.75 -7.56
CA SER A 28 -2.55 45.47 -8.11
C SER A 28 -2.70 46.88 -7.53
N LYS A 29 -2.35 47.08 -6.25
CA LYS A 29 -2.31 48.42 -5.64
C LYS A 29 -1.19 49.31 -6.18
N GLN A 30 -0.02 48.75 -6.49
CA GLN A 30 1.06 49.49 -7.16
C GLN A 30 0.68 49.90 -8.59
N ILE A 31 0.05 49.01 -9.35
CA ILE A 31 -0.45 49.31 -10.70
C ILE A 31 -1.55 50.37 -10.66
N LEU A 32 -2.47 50.29 -9.70
CA LEU A 32 -3.55 51.27 -9.53
C LEU A 32 -2.99 52.66 -9.14
N TRP A 33 -1.92 52.72 -8.34
CA TRP A 33 -1.28 53.98 -7.96
C TRP A 33 -0.61 54.66 -9.17
N ILE A 34 0.03 53.89 -10.05
CA ILE A 34 0.66 54.37 -11.30
C ILE A 34 -0.39 54.83 -12.31
N LEU A 35 -1.58 54.20 -12.33
CA LEU A 35 -2.72 54.62 -13.17
C LEU A 35 -3.39 55.90 -12.68
N ILE A 36 -3.48 56.11 -11.36
CA ILE A 36 -4.16 57.27 -10.76
C ILE A 36 -3.22 58.49 -10.70
N TYR A 37 -1.92 58.28 -10.46
CA TYR A 37 -0.91 59.33 -10.40
C TYR A 37 0.23 59.03 -11.38
N PRO A 38 -0.02 59.15 -12.70
CA PRO A 38 1.03 58.98 -13.69
C PRO A 38 2.06 60.12 -13.53
N PRO A 39 3.36 59.83 -13.35
CA PRO A 39 4.37 60.88 -13.34
C PRO A 39 4.37 61.62 -14.70
N PRO A 40 4.65 62.94 -14.72
CA PRO A 40 4.55 63.76 -15.92
C PRO A 40 5.53 63.26 -17.00
N LEU A 41 4.99 63.06 -18.20
CA LEU A 41 5.65 62.38 -19.31
C LEU A 41 6.94 63.08 -19.79
N ALA A 42 8.01 62.30 -19.92
CA ALA A 42 8.94 62.40 -21.03
C ALA A 42 8.79 61.14 -21.90
N LYS A 43 8.51 61.31 -23.20
CA LYS A 43 8.51 60.26 -24.24
C LYS A 43 9.96 59.89 -24.63
N PRO A 44 10.19 58.87 -25.49
CA PRO A 44 9.58 57.55 -25.57
C PRO A 44 10.67 56.45 -25.52
N LEU A 45 10.37 55.24 -25.05
CA LEU A 45 11.02 54.06 -25.63
C LEU A 45 10.14 52.83 -25.45
N ILE A 46 9.70 52.33 -26.60
CA ILE A 46 9.26 50.96 -26.82
C ILE A 46 10.44 50.07 -26.44
N GLU A 47 10.47 49.53 -25.22
CA GLU A 47 11.41 48.46 -24.86
C GLU A 47 10.98 47.84 -23.53
N SER A 48 9.92 47.03 -23.57
CA SER A 48 9.64 45.87 -22.70
C SER A 48 8.14 45.57 -22.67
N LEU A 49 7.64 45.00 -23.78
CA LEU A 49 6.37 44.29 -23.81
C LEU A 49 6.56 42.75 -23.77
N PRO A 50 7.20 42.14 -22.74
CA PRO A 50 7.08 40.69 -22.54
C PRO A 50 5.94 40.30 -21.58
N PHE A 51 5.26 41.24 -20.92
CA PHE A 51 4.33 40.90 -19.83
C PHE A 51 2.92 40.50 -20.27
N LEU A 52 2.40 41.05 -21.38
CA LEU A 52 1.04 40.71 -21.84
C LEU A 52 0.94 39.32 -22.50
N PHE A 53 2.03 38.81 -23.08
CA PHE A 53 2.08 37.44 -23.61
C PHE A 53 2.26 36.37 -22.52
N TRP A 54 2.97 36.67 -21.43
CA TRP A 54 3.10 35.76 -20.29
C TRP A 54 1.80 35.62 -19.49
N GLY A 55 1.01 36.69 -19.36
CA GLY A 55 -0.28 36.66 -18.64
C GLY A 55 -1.30 35.73 -19.29
N LEU A 56 -1.50 35.83 -20.61
CA LEU A 56 -2.42 34.95 -21.35
C LEU A 56 -1.90 33.51 -21.45
N GLY A 57 -0.59 33.31 -21.65
CA GLY A 57 0.03 31.98 -21.65
C GLY A 57 -0.10 31.26 -20.31
N ALA A 58 0.14 31.97 -19.20
CA ALA A 58 -0.05 31.42 -17.85
C ALA A 58 -1.52 31.10 -17.56
N LEU A 59 -2.46 31.95 -17.98
CA LEU A 59 -3.89 31.70 -17.80
C LEU A 59 -4.35 30.46 -18.57
N LEU A 60 -3.91 30.30 -19.83
CA LEU A 60 -4.23 29.13 -20.65
C LEU A 60 -3.62 27.83 -20.10
N VAL A 61 -2.40 27.89 -19.56
CA VAL A 61 -1.75 26.75 -18.89
C VAL A 61 -2.49 26.38 -17.59
N VAL A 62 -2.86 27.37 -16.77
CA VAL A 62 -3.63 27.16 -15.54
C VAL A 62 -5.00 26.58 -15.86
N ASP A 63 -5.70 27.08 -16.87
CA ASP A 63 -7.00 26.54 -17.30
C ASP A 63 -6.87 25.14 -17.93
N GLY A 64 -5.77 24.84 -18.62
CA GLY A 64 -5.46 23.51 -19.14
C GLY A 64 -5.22 22.50 -18.01
N VAL A 65 -4.44 22.88 -16.99
CA VAL A 65 -4.20 22.07 -15.79
C VAL A 65 -5.49 21.90 -14.99
N ARG A 66 -6.28 22.97 -14.82
CA ARG A 66 -7.57 22.95 -14.11
C ARG A 66 -8.57 22.01 -14.79
N ARG A 67 -8.69 22.06 -16.12
CA ARG A 67 -9.53 21.14 -16.90
C ARG A 67 -9.06 19.69 -16.74
N LYS A 68 -7.76 19.43 -16.83
CA LYS A 68 -7.22 18.06 -16.66
C LYS A 68 -7.42 17.52 -15.25
N ILE A 69 -7.31 18.38 -14.23
CA ILE A 69 -7.65 18.03 -12.84
C ILE A 69 -9.15 17.75 -12.71
N GLN A 70 -10.03 18.59 -13.25
CA GLN A 70 -11.48 18.39 -13.23
C GLN A 70 -11.89 17.11 -13.95
N ASP A 71 -11.32 16.83 -15.12
CA ASP A 71 -11.56 15.61 -15.90
C ASP A 71 -11.09 14.38 -15.13
N THR A 72 -9.91 14.43 -14.53
CA THR A 72 -9.40 13.34 -13.69
C THR A 72 -10.31 13.13 -12.47
N ARG A 73 -10.80 14.21 -11.85
CA ARG A 73 -11.74 14.17 -10.72
C ARG A 73 -13.09 13.60 -11.14
N MET A 74 -13.61 13.98 -12.31
CA MET A 74 -14.84 13.44 -12.88
C MET A 74 -14.70 11.97 -13.26
N GLN A 75 -13.58 11.56 -13.87
CA GLN A 75 -13.28 10.15 -14.14
C GLN A 75 -13.13 9.34 -12.86
N MET A 76 -12.51 9.90 -11.81
CA MET A 76 -12.43 9.28 -10.49
C MET A 76 -13.82 9.16 -9.85
N HIS A 77 -14.63 10.21 -9.83
CA HIS A 77 -16.00 10.18 -9.30
C HIS A 77 -16.91 9.26 -10.11
N ALA A 78 -16.78 9.21 -11.43
CA ALA A 78 -17.52 8.29 -12.30
C ALA A 78 -17.07 6.83 -12.10
N LYS A 79 -15.77 6.58 -11.90
CA LYS A 79 -15.25 5.27 -11.52
C LYS A 79 -15.76 4.85 -10.14
N GLN A 80 -15.79 5.78 -9.18
CA GLN A 80 -16.26 5.54 -7.82
C GLN A 80 -17.79 5.39 -7.74
N SER A 81 -18.55 6.11 -8.58
CA SER A 81 -20.01 5.98 -8.70
C SER A 81 -20.41 4.71 -9.46
N ARG A 82 -19.67 4.30 -10.50
CA ARG A 82 -19.81 2.99 -11.16
C ARG A 82 -19.52 1.84 -10.18
N LEU A 83 -18.48 1.97 -9.34
CA LEU A 83 -18.20 1.03 -8.25
C LEU A 83 -19.27 1.03 -7.15
N ARG A 84 -19.95 2.16 -6.93
CA ARG A 84 -21.06 2.32 -5.98
C ARG A 84 -22.36 1.71 -6.51
N ASN A 85 -22.65 1.88 -7.81
CA ASN A 85 -23.87 1.39 -8.46
C ASN A 85 -23.78 -0.09 -8.85
N SER A 86 -22.58 -0.66 -9.06
CA SER A 86 -22.40 -2.10 -9.25
C SER A 86 -22.56 -2.93 -7.95
N GLY A 87 -22.96 -2.29 -6.84
CA GLY A 87 -22.91 -2.83 -5.48
C GLY A 87 -24.26 -3.17 -4.84
N ARG A 88 -25.39 -3.06 -5.54
CA ARG A 88 -26.70 -3.55 -5.02
C ARG A 88 -26.86 -5.07 -5.14
N GLY A 89 -25.77 -5.81 -4.97
CA GLY A 89 -25.80 -7.25 -4.78
C GLY A 89 -25.87 -7.55 -3.28
N GLU A 90 -26.74 -8.48 -2.91
CA GLU A 90 -26.86 -9.07 -1.57
C GLU A 90 -25.48 -9.24 -0.89
N VAL A 91 -25.24 -8.48 0.19
CA VAL A 91 -23.95 -8.47 0.91
C VAL A 91 -23.96 -9.59 1.93
N ALA A 92 -23.17 -10.63 1.71
CA ALA A 92 -22.91 -11.61 2.76
C ALA A 92 -21.86 -11.04 3.73
N ILE A 93 -22.30 -10.29 4.74
CA ILE A 93 -21.41 -9.81 5.82
C ILE A 93 -21.08 -11.01 6.71
N ARG A 94 -19.81 -11.44 6.72
CA ARG A 94 -19.31 -12.44 7.67
C ARG A 94 -19.00 -11.73 8.98
N LYS A 95 -19.46 -12.28 10.12
CA LYS A 95 -19.10 -11.78 11.46
C LYS A 95 -17.65 -12.10 11.89
N ASP A 96 -16.92 -12.88 11.09
CA ASP A 96 -15.52 -13.23 11.37
C ASP A 96 -14.55 -12.28 10.67
N LYS A 97 -13.49 -11.85 11.37
CA LYS A 97 -12.43 -11.00 10.82
C LYS A 97 -11.27 -11.82 10.26
N LEU A 98 -10.70 -11.37 9.15
CA LEU A 98 -9.47 -11.91 8.59
C LEU A 98 -8.26 -11.16 9.19
N LEU A 99 -7.35 -11.88 9.82
CA LEU A 99 -6.04 -11.35 10.20
C LEU A 99 -5.11 -11.36 8.98
N LEU A 100 -4.66 -10.20 8.52
CA LEU A 100 -3.74 -10.01 7.40
C LEU A 100 -2.67 -8.98 7.77
N PHE A 101 -1.40 -9.34 7.61
CA PHE A 101 -0.23 -8.55 7.95
C PHE A 101 -0.28 -7.89 9.34
N GLY A 102 -0.81 -8.61 10.33
CA GLY A 102 -0.96 -8.13 11.71
C GLY A 102 -2.19 -7.28 12.00
N LYS A 103 -3.05 -7.02 11.00
CA LYS A 103 -4.29 -6.23 11.15
C LYS A 103 -5.53 -7.08 10.86
N PHE A 104 -6.60 -6.86 11.61
CA PHE A 104 -7.88 -7.50 11.38
C PHE A 104 -8.72 -6.69 10.39
N TYR A 105 -9.30 -7.39 9.41
CA TYR A 105 -10.19 -6.82 8.40
C TYR A 105 -11.53 -7.53 8.40
N ASP A 106 -12.61 -6.77 8.26
CA ASP A 106 -13.92 -7.33 7.97
C ASP A 106 -13.94 -7.80 6.51
N VAL A 107 -14.53 -8.97 6.24
CA VAL A 107 -14.60 -9.55 4.89
C VAL A 107 -16.02 -9.47 4.36
N GLU A 108 -16.19 -8.72 3.27
CA GLU A 108 -17.48 -8.51 2.60
C GLU A 108 -17.44 -9.14 1.21
N VAL A 109 -18.46 -9.94 0.87
CA VAL A 109 -18.57 -10.60 -0.44
C VAL A 109 -19.78 -10.06 -1.18
N TYR A 110 -19.57 -9.67 -2.44
CA TYR A 110 -20.56 -9.09 -3.34
C TYR A 110 -20.65 -9.90 -4.63
N LYS A 111 -21.87 -10.10 -5.14
CA LYS A 111 -22.08 -10.65 -6.49
C LYS A 111 -21.61 -9.63 -7.54
N SER A 112 -20.91 -10.10 -8.57
CA SER A 112 -20.43 -9.28 -9.70
C SER A 112 -20.14 -10.15 -10.91
N GLU A 113 -20.16 -9.59 -12.12
CA GLU A 113 -19.78 -10.30 -13.35
C GLU A 113 -18.31 -10.73 -13.37
N LYS A 114 -17.44 -10.02 -12.64
CA LYS A 114 -15.99 -10.23 -12.65
C LYS A 114 -15.44 -10.45 -11.25
N TYR A 115 -14.33 -11.18 -11.20
CA TYR A 115 -13.54 -11.35 -9.99
C TYR A 115 -12.75 -10.07 -9.68
N ALA A 116 -12.88 -9.54 -8.46
CA ALA A 116 -12.03 -8.47 -7.97
C ALA A 116 -11.91 -8.52 -6.43
N ILE A 117 -10.74 -8.14 -5.90
CA ILE A 117 -10.54 -7.89 -4.47
C ILE A 117 -10.03 -6.47 -4.30
N SER A 118 -10.62 -5.74 -3.34
CA SER A 118 -10.14 -4.44 -2.90
C SER A 118 -9.95 -4.45 -1.39
N LEU A 119 -8.83 -3.90 -0.93
CA LEU A 119 -8.49 -3.68 0.46
C LEU A 119 -8.61 -2.18 0.76
N ASP A 120 -9.31 -1.82 1.83
CA ASP A 120 -9.21 -0.50 2.45
C ASP A 120 -8.67 -0.63 3.89
N ASP A 121 -8.70 0.46 4.66
CA ASP A 121 -8.15 0.47 6.01
C ASP A 121 -8.79 -0.54 6.97
N SER A 122 -10.02 -0.99 6.75
CA SER A 122 -10.72 -1.88 7.70
C SER A 122 -11.40 -3.08 7.05
N LYS A 123 -11.51 -3.10 5.72
CA LYS A 123 -12.31 -4.07 4.99
C LYS A 123 -11.58 -4.67 3.79
N ILE A 124 -11.85 -5.95 3.56
CA ILE A 124 -11.54 -6.66 2.33
C ILE A 124 -12.86 -6.94 1.63
N ARG A 125 -13.05 -6.33 0.45
CA ARG A 125 -14.24 -6.57 -0.38
C ARG A 125 -13.89 -7.50 -1.52
N ILE A 126 -14.62 -8.59 -1.63
CA ILE A 126 -14.50 -9.60 -2.67
C ILE A 126 -15.71 -9.49 -3.59
N ARG A 127 -15.48 -9.30 -4.88
CA ARG A 127 -16.49 -9.32 -5.94
C ARG A 127 -16.30 -10.58 -6.78
N MET A 128 -17.37 -11.32 -7.04
CA MET A 128 -17.29 -12.53 -7.87
C MET A 128 -18.64 -12.97 -8.49
N PRO A 129 -18.62 -13.76 -9.58
CA PRO A 129 -19.81 -14.34 -10.19
C PRO A 129 -20.62 -15.23 -9.24
N GLY A 130 -21.95 -15.16 -9.38
CA GLY A 130 -22.91 -15.83 -8.48
C GLY A 130 -23.09 -17.35 -8.65
N SER A 131 -22.31 -18.06 -9.48
CA SER A 131 -22.65 -19.41 -9.94
C SER A 131 -21.86 -20.57 -9.30
N GLY A 132 -22.38 -21.27 -8.28
CA GLY A 132 -21.75 -22.44 -7.63
C GLY A 132 -21.75 -22.34 -6.10
N LYS A 133 -21.40 -23.41 -5.35
CA LYS A 133 -21.36 -23.41 -3.86
C LYS A 133 -20.51 -22.21 -3.37
N PRO A 134 -21.12 -21.12 -2.86
CA PRO A 134 -20.43 -19.83 -2.70
C PRO A 134 -19.23 -19.90 -1.75
N ARG A 135 -19.32 -20.78 -0.75
CA ARG A 135 -18.40 -20.82 0.39
C ARG A 135 -17.00 -21.34 0.08
N SER A 136 -16.79 -22.17 -0.94
CA SER A 136 -15.43 -22.68 -1.23
C SER A 136 -14.64 -21.70 -2.09
N ARG A 137 -15.26 -21.20 -3.17
CA ARG A 137 -14.59 -20.34 -4.17
C ARG A 137 -14.15 -18.99 -3.61
N GLU A 138 -14.89 -18.43 -2.65
CA GLU A 138 -14.48 -17.19 -1.97
C GLU A 138 -13.13 -17.34 -1.26
N TYR A 139 -12.93 -18.46 -0.55
CA TYR A 139 -11.70 -18.71 0.18
C TYR A 139 -10.55 -19.09 -0.74
N GLU A 140 -10.82 -19.80 -1.84
CA GLU A 140 -9.81 -20.08 -2.87
C GLU A 140 -9.30 -18.78 -3.51
N TYR A 141 -10.23 -17.91 -3.92
CA TYR A 141 -9.89 -16.66 -4.55
C TYR A 141 -9.16 -15.72 -3.57
N LEU A 142 -9.64 -15.63 -2.33
CA LEU A 142 -8.99 -14.88 -1.26
C LEU A 142 -7.58 -15.42 -0.98
N ARG A 143 -7.41 -16.74 -0.89
CA ARG A 143 -6.11 -17.40 -0.69
C ARG A 143 -5.15 -17.09 -1.83
N LYS A 144 -5.61 -17.13 -3.09
CA LYS A 144 -4.81 -16.78 -4.27
C LYS A 144 -4.35 -15.32 -4.21
N TRP A 145 -5.23 -14.41 -3.82
CA TRP A 145 -4.89 -13.00 -3.66
C TRP A 145 -3.90 -12.75 -2.50
N ILE A 146 -4.15 -13.33 -1.32
CA ILE A 146 -3.24 -13.27 -0.15
C ILE A 146 -1.86 -13.81 -0.52
N ARG A 147 -1.79 -14.90 -1.28
CA ARG A 147 -0.52 -15.45 -1.78
C ARG A 147 0.24 -14.42 -2.62
N GLY A 148 -0.44 -13.67 -3.47
CA GLY A 148 0.16 -12.59 -4.27
C GLY A 148 0.71 -11.46 -3.41
N GLU A 149 -0.03 -11.04 -2.38
CA GLU A 149 0.44 -9.99 -1.44
C GLU A 149 1.63 -10.46 -0.59
N LEU A 150 1.60 -11.72 -0.14
CA LEU A 150 2.73 -12.32 0.55
C LEU A 150 3.95 -12.46 -0.35
N LEU A 151 3.76 -12.83 -1.63
CA LEU A 151 4.83 -12.91 -2.61
C LEU A 151 5.56 -11.58 -2.74
N LYS A 152 4.83 -10.48 -2.94
CA LYS A 152 5.42 -9.12 -2.99
C LYS A 152 6.23 -8.80 -1.74
N THR A 153 5.66 -9.10 -0.56
CA THR A 153 6.31 -8.84 0.74
C THR A 153 7.60 -9.64 0.89
N LEU A 154 7.58 -10.94 0.59
CA LEU A 154 8.74 -11.81 0.66
C LEU A 154 9.81 -11.42 -0.36
N THR A 155 9.43 -11.09 -1.60
CA THR A 155 10.38 -10.62 -2.63
C THR A 155 11.15 -9.40 -2.17
N ASN A 156 10.49 -8.43 -1.52
CA ASN A 156 11.15 -7.23 -1.02
C ASN A 156 12.18 -7.57 0.08
N PHE A 157 11.77 -8.34 1.10
CA PHE A 157 12.69 -8.73 2.18
C PHE A 157 13.84 -9.61 1.67
N LEU A 158 13.56 -10.59 0.83
CA LEU A 158 14.61 -11.45 0.26
C LEU A 158 15.63 -10.62 -0.52
N ARG A 159 15.19 -9.71 -1.39
CA ARG A 159 16.11 -8.84 -2.15
C ARG A 159 17.02 -8.02 -1.25
N GLU A 160 16.48 -7.49 -0.16
CA GLU A 160 17.25 -6.68 0.79
C GLU A 160 18.25 -7.53 1.57
N TYR A 161 17.76 -8.58 2.23
CA TYR A 161 18.54 -9.38 3.18
C TYR A 161 19.51 -10.34 2.50
N GLU A 162 19.19 -10.87 1.32
CA GLU A 162 20.14 -11.65 0.52
C GLU A 162 21.42 -10.85 0.25
N ARG A 163 21.28 -9.57 -0.09
CA ARG A 163 22.38 -8.65 -0.36
C ARG A 163 23.17 -8.31 0.91
N VAL A 164 22.50 -7.85 1.97
CA VAL A 164 23.21 -7.38 3.18
C VAL A 164 23.79 -8.52 4.02
N MET A 165 23.17 -9.70 3.99
CA MET A 165 23.69 -10.90 4.66
C MET A 165 24.69 -11.68 3.79
N LYS A 166 24.86 -11.29 2.51
CA LYS A 166 25.68 -12.00 1.52
C LYS A 166 25.30 -13.49 1.43
N ALA A 167 24.01 -13.77 1.43
CA ALA A 167 23.45 -15.11 1.50
C ALA A 167 22.57 -15.41 0.27
N PRO A 168 23.16 -15.67 -0.92
CA PRO A 168 22.36 -15.87 -2.13
C PRO A 168 21.40 -17.04 -1.99
N ILE A 169 20.22 -16.95 -2.61
CA ILE A 169 19.23 -18.03 -2.62
C ILE A 169 19.05 -18.60 -4.02
N GLY A 170 18.55 -19.83 -4.10
CA GLY A 170 18.11 -20.43 -5.36
C GLY A 170 16.73 -19.91 -5.75
N LYS A 171 15.69 -20.64 -5.33
CA LYS A 171 14.28 -20.27 -5.52
C LYS A 171 13.58 -20.23 -4.18
N PHE A 172 12.52 -19.42 -4.08
CA PHE A 172 11.60 -19.52 -2.96
C PHE A 172 10.19 -19.89 -3.41
N TYR A 173 9.47 -20.57 -2.52
CA TYR A 173 8.13 -21.07 -2.76
C TYR A 173 7.23 -20.72 -1.59
N ILE A 174 6.00 -20.30 -1.87
CA ILE A 174 4.95 -20.24 -0.85
C ILE A 174 4.22 -21.58 -0.86
N LYS A 175 4.13 -22.27 0.27
CA LYS A 175 3.46 -23.58 0.42
C LYS A 175 2.45 -23.53 1.58
N ASN A 176 1.60 -24.54 1.68
CA ASN A 176 0.74 -24.75 2.84
C ASN A 176 1.31 -25.91 3.66
N GLN A 177 2.18 -25.62 4.62
CA GLN A 177 2.81 -26.64 5.46
C GLN A 177 2.08 -26.75 6.80
N LYS A 178 1.97 -27.96 7.35
CA LYS A 178 1.27 -28.15 8.64
C LYS A 178 2.08 -27.62 9.83
N THR A 179 3.36 -27.95 9.90
CA THR A 179 4.16 -27.81 11.14
C THR A 179 5.17 -26.66 11.14
N ARG A 180 5.54 -26.11 9.98
CA ARG A 180 6.63 -25.14 9.87
C ARG A 180 6.17 -23.78 9.37
N TRP A 181 6.84 -22.72 9.82
CA TRP A 181 6.66 -21.36 9.30
C TRP A 181 7.42 -21.17 8.00
N ALA A 182 8.68 -21.60 7.97
CA ALA A 182 9.47 -21.70 6.77
C ALA A 182 10.53 -22.81 6.89
N SER A 183 11.27 -23.05 5.82
CA SER A 183 12.43 -23.94 5.83
C SER A 183 13.40 -23.62 4.69
N TYR A 184 14.69 -23.59 5.02
CA TYR A 184 15.81 -23.53 4.09
C TYR A 184 16.29 -24.93 3.69
N SER A 185 16.65 -25.14 2.42
CA SER A 185 17.19 -26.42 1.92
C SER A 185 18.67 -26.32 1.54
N GLN A 186 19.37 -27.46 1.48
CA GLN A 186 20.77 -27.53 1.01
C GLN A 186 20.94 -27.00 -0.42
N LYS A 187 19.90 -27.08 -1.26
CA LYS A 187 19.87 -26.47 -2.61
C LYS A 187 19.60 -24.96 -2.58
N ARG A 188 19.72 -24.32 -1.41
CA ARG A 188 19.51 -22.89 -1.16
C ARG A 188 18.09 -22.41 -1.47
N ASN A 189 17.12 -23.33 -1.50
CA ASN A 189 15.73 -22.97 -1.71
C ASN A 189 15.04 -22.68 -0.39
N ILE A 190 14.16 -21.69 -0.36
CA ILE A 190 13.38 -21.35 0.83
C ILE A 190 11.90 -21.65 0.61
N HIS A 191 11.31 -22.39 1.52
CA HIS A 191 9.87 -22.64 1.52
C HIS A 191 9.24 -21.82 2.62
N PHE A 192 8.37 -20.87 2.26
CA PHE A 192 7.60 -20.07 3.18
C PHE A 192 6.17 -20.61 3.27
N ASN A 193 5.58 -20.58 4.45
CA ASN A 193 4.19 -20.97 4.64
C ASN A 193 3.23 -19.81 4.33
N ILE A 194 2.10 -20.06 3.67
CA ILE A 194 1.10 -19.03 3.38
C ILE A 194 0.54 -18.34 4.64
N LYS A 195 0.53 -19.04 5.78
CA LYS A 195 0.12 -18.44 7.07
C LYS A 195 1.02 -17.28 7.54
N LEU A 196 2.20 -17.10 6.95
CA LEU A 196 3.01 -15.89 7.20
C LEU A 196 2.24 -14.62 6.86
N ALA A 197 1.30 -14.64 5.91
CA ALA A 197 0.54 -13.46 5.55
C ALA A 197 -0.39 -12.98 6.69
N ALA A 198 -0.63 -13.77 7.73
CA ALA A 198 -1.33 -13.31 8.93
C ALA A 198 -0.45 -12.44 9.84
N LEU A 199 0.87 -12.59 9.75
CA LEU A 199 1.83 -12.02 10.69
C LEU A 199 2.15 -10.55 10.34
N PRO A 200 2.41 -9.67 11.32
CA PRO A 200 3.00 -8.36 11.08
C PRO A 200 4.25 -8.48 10.22
N LYS A 201 4.46 -7.51 9.31
CA LYS A 201 5.61 -7.51 8.38
C LYS A 201 6.96 -7.67 9.08
N ARG A 202 7.15 -7.07 10.26
CA ARG A 202 8.37 -7.24 11.08
C ARG A 202 8.61 -8.67 11.56
N ILE A 203 7.56 -9.47 11.79
CA ILE A 203 7.72 -10.89 12.14
C ILE A 203 8.05 -11.70 10.88
N ILE A 204 7.45 -11.35 9.73
CA ILE A 204 7.82 -11.95 8.43
C ILE A 204 9.30 -11.68 8.12
N GLU A 205 9.76 -10.46 8.31
CA GLU A 205 11.17 -10.05 8.20
C GLU A 205 12.10 -10.90 9.08
N TYR A 206 11.75 -11.09 10.35
CA TYR A 206 12.49 -11.98 11.25
C TYR A 206 12.57 -13.41 10.70
N ILE A 207 11.47 -13.95 10.16
CA ILE A 207 11.49 -15.30 9.56
C ILE A 207 12.39 -15.32 8.31
N VAL A 208 12.38 -14.28 7.48
CA VAL A 208 13.27 -14.19 6.31
C VAL A 208 14.74 -14.19 6.76
N ILE A 209 15.11 -13.36 7.73
CA ILE A 209 16.46 -13.32 8.30
C ILE A 209 16.86 -14.67 8.89
N HIS A 210 15.94 -15.32 9.60
CA HIS A 210 16.13 -16.64 10.18
C HIS A 210 16.45 -17.69 9.11
N GLU A 211 15.69 -17.72 8.02
CA GLU A 211 15.93 -18.67 6.94
C GLU A 211 17.24 -18.37 6.19
N LEU A 212 17.59 -17.10 5.99
CA LEU A 212 18.84 -16.72 5.33
C LEU A 212 20.07 -17.03 6.20
N ALA A 213 19.96 -16.97 7.53
CA ALA A 213 21.06 -17.33 8.44
C ALA A 213 21.49 -18.80 8.29
N HIS A 214 20.59 -19.69 7.84
CA HIS A 214 20.92 -21.09 7.53
C HIS A 214 21.91 -21.25 6.38
N ALA A 215 22.05 -20.25 5.50
CA ALA A 215 23.07 -20.26 4.46
C ALA A 215 24.50 -20.26 5.02
N THR A 216 24.70 -19.67 6.20
CA THR A 216 26.01 -19.60 6.88
C THR A 216 26.12 -20.63 8.00
N GLN A 217 25.06 -20.86 8.77
CA GLN A 217 25.07 -21.76 9.91
C GLN A 217 23.79 -22.63 9.92
N PRO A 218 23.85 -23.92 9.53
CA PRO A 218 22.64 -24.76 9.39
C PRO A 218 21.93 -25.13 10.70
N ASN A 219 22.66 -25.13 11.81
CA ASN A 219 22.16 -25.55 13.12
C ASN A 219 21.91 -24.33 14.01
N HIS A 220 20.81 -24.32 14.77
CA HIS A 220 20.41 -23.24 15.69
C HIS A 220 21.29 -23.08 16.95
N ASN A 221 22.61 -23.19 16.81
CA ASN A 221 23.59 -23.00 17.87
C ASN A 221 23.85 -21.50 18.14
N ARG A 222 24.80 -21.21 19.05
CA ARG A 222 25.16 -19.83 19.42
C ARG A 222 25.57 -18.97 18.21
N LYS A 223 26.30 -19.54 17.23
CA LYS A 223 26.72 -18.80 16.02
C LYS A 223 25.53 -18.42 15.15
N PHE A 224 24.54 -19.31 15.01
CA PHE A 224 23.31 -19.02 14.27
C PHE A 224 22.56 -17.84 14.90
N TRP A 225 22.33 -17.89 16.22
CA TRP A 225 21.60 -16.82 16.91
C TRP A 225 22.36 -15.50 16.90
N TYR A 226 23.70 -15.52 16.94
CA TYR A 226 24.53 -14.34 16.75
C TYR A 226 24.31 -13.69 15.37
N ILE A 227 24.24 -14.49 14.30
CA ILE A 227 23.94 -13.99 12.95
C ILE A 227 22.53 -13.37 12.91
N VAL A 228 21.53 -14.06 13.45
CA VAL A 228 20.15 -13.54 13.48
C VAL A 228 20.07 -12.23 14.26
N GLU A 229 20.69 -12.15 15.44
CA GLU A 229 20.70 -10.95 16.29
C GLU A 229 21.39 -9.76 15.61
N LYS A 230 22.47 -10.01 14.85
CA LYS A 230 23.16 -8.98 14.07
C LYS A 230 22.25 -8.24 13.08
N PHE A 231 21.32 -8.96 12.43
CA PHE A 231 20.40 -8.38 11.44
C PHE A 231 19.00 -8.10 12.00
N CYS A 232 18.68 -8.65 13.17
CA CYS A 232 17.40 -8.51 13.85
C CYS A 232 17.63 -8.45 15.37
N PRO A 233 18.06 -7.29 15.92
CA PRO A 233 18.43 -7.18 17.33
C PRO A 233 17.29 -7.54 18.30
N ASP A 234 16.04 -7.29 17.91
CA ASP A 234 14.84 -7.60 18.68
C ASP A 234 14.26 -9.01 18.39
N TYR A 235 15.02 -9.93 17.79
CA TYR A 235 14.51 -11.24 17.36
C TYR A 235 13.84 -12.05 18.47
N LYS A 236 14.31 -11.94 19.72
CA LYS A 236 13.72 -12.65 20.87
C LYS A 236 12.27 -12.23 21.08
N LYS A 237 11.97 -10.93 20.97
CA LYS A 237 10.61 -10.38 21.07
C LYS A 237 9.74 -10.87 19.91
N ARG A 238 10.24 -10.76 18.67
CA ARG A 238 9.53 -11.22 17.47
C ARG A 238 9.25 -12.73 17.50
N LYS A 239 10.17 -13.53 18.03
CA LYS A 239 10.01 -14.98 18.24
C LYS A 239 8.92 -15.29 19.27
N GLN A 240 8.80 -14.50 20.32
CA GLN A 240 7.74 -14.68 21.32
C GLN A 240 6.36 -14.34 20.73
N GLU A 241 6.22 -13.20 20.07
CA GLU A 241 4.97 -12.79 19.44
C GLU A 241 4.55 -13.74 18.30
N LEU A 242 5.51 -14.36 17.59
CA LEU A 242 5.21 -15.40 16.61
C LEU A 242 4.42 -16.56 17.23
N LYS A 243 4.68 -16.92 18.50
CA LYS A 243 3.90 -17.94 19.22
C LYS A 243 2.47 -17.48 19.48
N GLU A 244 2.28 -16.21 19.86
CA GLU A 244 0.95 -15.63 20.10
C GLU A 244 0.12 -15.61 18.82
N TYR A 245 0.71 -15.17 17.70
CA TYR A 245 0.06 -15.21 16.39
C TYR A 245 -0.29 -16.64 15.95
N SER A 246 0.52 -17.64 16.29
CA SER A 246 0.20 -19.04 16.02
C SER A 246 -1.15 -19.43 16.64
N LEU A 247 -1.41 -19.02 17.88
CA LEU A 247 -2.67 -19.30 18.57
C LEU A 247 -3.85 -18.55 17.94
N VAL A 248 -3.65 -17.29 17.54
CA VAL A 248 -4.68 -16.47 16.87
C VAL A 248 -5.08 -17.09 15.54
N ILE A 249 -4.12 -17.57 14.74
CA ILE A 249 -4.38 -18.20 13.45
C ILE A 249 -5.12 -19.54 13.61
N GLN A 250 -4.76 -20.33 14.63
CA GLN A 250 -5.45 -21.58 14.96
C GLN A 250 -6.93 -21.35 15.29
N LYS A 251 -7.25 -20.27 16.02
CA LYS A 251 -8.63 -19.91 16.39
C LYS A 251 -9.42 -19.20 15.28
N SER A 252 -8.76 -18.71 14.23
CA SER A 252 -9.42 -17.96 13.15
C SER A 252 -10.13 -18.87 12.16
N LYS A 253 -11.47 -18.83 12.15
CA LYS A 253 -12.31 -19.61 11.23
C LYS A 253 -11.99 -19.39 9.76
N ILE A 254 -11.72 -18.15 9.35
CA ILE A 254 -11.35 -17.82 7.97
C ILE A 254 -10.02 -18.47 7.60
N TRP A 255 -9.00 -18.37 8.46
CA TRP A 255 -7.72 -19.03 8.23
C TRP A 255 -7.85 -20.55 8.21
N GLN A 256 -8.59 -21.15 9.15
CA GLN A 256 -8.83 -22.60 9.15
C GLN A 256 -9.47 -23.07 7.84
N LYS A 257 -10.49 -22.36 7.35
CA LYS A 257 -11.08 -22.67 6.04
C LYS A 257 -10.06 -22.54 4.92
N MET A 258 -9.32 -21.43 4.81
CA MET A 258 -8.32 -21.26 3.75
C MET A 258 -7.18 -22.29 3.77
N LEU A 259 -6.82 -22.79 4.95
CA LEU A 259 -5.73 -23.77 5.11
C LEU A 259 -6.19 -25.21 4.90
N ASN A 260 -7.46 -25.55 5.20
CA ASN A 260 -7.99 -26.91 5.13
C ASN A 260 -8.75 -27.24 3.83
N MET A 261 -8.78 -26.34 2.84
CA MET A 261 -9.50 -26.55 1.56
C MET A 261 -9.01 -27.73 0.70
N TYR A 262 -7.88 -28.34 1.04
CA TYR A 262 -7.24 -29.41 0.25
C TYR A 262 -6.75 -30.57 1.14
N THR A 263 -7.29 -30.67 2.35
CA THR A 263 -7.06 -31.78 3.31
C THR A 263 -8.38 -32.45 3.59
#